data_AF-A0ABD2UPQ7-F1
#
_entry.id   AF-A0ABD2UPQ7-F1
#
_cell.length_a   1.000
_cell.length_b   1.000
_cell.length_c   1.000
_cell.angle_alpha   90.00
_cell.angle_beta   90.00
_cell.angle_gamma   90.00
#
_symmetry.space_group_name_H-M   'P 1'
#
loop_
_entity.id
_entity.type
_entity.pdbx_description
1 polymer ?
#
loop_
_entity_poly.entity_id
_entity_poly.type
_entity_poly.pdbx_seq_one_letter_code
_entity_poly.pdbx_strand_id
1 'polypeptide(L)'
;MHSLSRRSIRQLKDVVLPSEGVQLLVSNDMDELLSIVADDKRKELQIFAGEVVRFGSQCKDPQWHNLDRFFEKYRREPTPQRQLREEAELMMEQLMTLVQYTAELYHELHTLDKIEQDYQHKHLENGKSNASQKGNGLTILAAELKSQKKIVRNLKKKSLWSRSLEEVMDKLVDIALFLNREIDNMSGSAGMSWVILKSCYF
;
A
#
# COMPACT_ATOMS: atom_id res chain seq x y z
N MET A 1 -1.30 3.50 7.36
CA MET A 1 0.06 3.03 7.73
C MET A 1 1.00 4.17 8.14
N HIS A 2 0.53 5.13 8.96
CA HIS A 2 1.41 6.15 9.56
C HIS A 2 1.77 5.85 11.01
N SER A 3 1.15 4.81 11.60
CA SER A 3 1.31 4.42 13.01
C SER A 3 2.75 4.05 13.39
N LEU A 4 3.54 3.53 12.45
CA LEU A 4 4.97 3.21 12.63
C LEU A 4 5.91 4.31 12.09
N SER A 5 5.38 5.49 11.79
CA SER A 5 6.22 6.65 11.45
C SER A 5 7.01 7.11 12.67
N ARG A 6 8.17 7.74 12.45
CA ARG A 6 8.98 8.30 13.55
C ARG A 6 8.19 9.26 14.44
N ARG A 7 7.32 10.07 13.83
CA ARG A 7 6.47 11.02 14.55
C ARG A 7 5.46 10.28 15.43
N SER A 8 4.77 9.27 14.89
CA SER A 8 3.78 8.49 15.63
C SER A 8 4.41 7.68 16.75
N ILE A 9 5.58 7.07 16.51
CA ILE A 9 6.33 6.33 17.54
C ILE A 9 6.78 7.27 18.67
N ARG A 10 7.30 8.46 18.35
CA ARG A 10 7.65 9.46 19.38
C ARG A 10 6.43 9.91 20.17
N GLN A 11 5.35 10.26 19.49
CA GLN A 11 4.10 10.67 20.17
C GLN A 11 3.58 9.55 21.10
N LEU A 12 3.65 8.29 20.66
CA LEU A 12 3.27 7.16 21.47
C LEU A 12 4.16 7.04 22.72
N LYS A 13 5.49 7.02 22.53
CA LYS A 13 6.47 6.82 23.61
C LYS A 13 6.53 7.98 24.61
N ASP A 14 6.45 9.21 24.12
CA ASP A 14 6.73 10.41 24.92
C ASP A 14 5.47 11.04 25.52
N VAL A 15 4.29 10.75 24.96
CA VAL A 15 3.03 11.39 25.36
C VAL A 15 1.97 10.38 25.80
N VAL A 16 1.70 9.35 25.00
CA VAL A 16 0.57 8.45 25.24
C VAL A 16 0.88 7.44 26.35
N LEU A 17 1.99 6.70 26.22
CA LEU A 17 2.36 5.66 27.18
C LEU A 17 2.64 6.20 28.60
N PRO A 18 3.30 7.37 28.78
CA PRO A 18 3.54 7.94 30.10
C PRO A 18 2.32 8.62 30.73
N SER A 19 1.19 8.71 30.03
CA SER A 19 0.00 9.37 30.54
C SER A 19 -0.57 8.65 31.77
N GLU A 20 -1.07 9.41 32.74
CA GLU A 20 -1.60 8.88 34.00
C GLU A 20 -2.67 7.81 33.78
N GLY A 21 -3.57 8.01 32.81
CA GLY A 21 -4.60 7.04 32.48
C GLY A 21 -4.04 5.69 32.02
N VAL A 22 -3.00 5.68 31.18
CA VAL A 22 -2.36 4.43 30.73
C VAL A 22 -1.59 3.78 31.88
N GLN A 23 -0.84 4.58 32.64
CA GLN A 23 -0.02 4.10 33.76
C GLN A 23 -0.85 3.49 34.89
N LEU A 24 -2.05 4.03 35.15
CA LEU A 24 -2.94 3.53 36.21
C LEU A 24 -3.86 2.39 35.76
N LEU A 25 -4.32 2.39 34.50
CA LEU A 25 -5.33 1.45 34.03
C LEU A 25 -4.77 0.24 33.28
N VAL A 26 -3.57 0.35 32.71
CA VAL A 26 -2.97 -0.69 31.87
C VAL A 26 -1.75 -1.30 32.55
N SER A 27 -0.68 -0.53 32.67
CA SER A 27 0.54 -0.95 33.37
C SER A 27 1.44 0.26 33.63
N ASN A 28 2.18 0.22 34.73
CA ASN A 28 3.25 1.18 35.03
C ASN A 28 4.62 0.73 34.49
N ASP A 29 4.72 -0.48 33.93
CA ASP A 29 5.91 -1.00 33.29
C ASP A 29 5.93 -0.59 31.82
N MET A 30 6.87 0.28 31.47
CA MET A 30 7.05 0.74 30.09
C MET A 30 7.42 -0.39 29.12
N ASP A 31 8.09 -1.44 29.59
CA ASP A 31 8.46 -2.58 28.77
C ASP A 31 7.24 -3.43 28.45
N GLU A 32 6.35 -3.63 29.44
CA GLU A 32 5.06 -4.28 29.25
C GLU A 32 4.18 -3.49 28.26
N LEU A 33 4.08 -2.17 28.44
CA LEU A 33 3.32 -1.31 27.53
C LEU A 33 3.86 -1.35 26.08
N LEU A 34 5.17 -1.32 25.91
CA LEU A 34 5.80 -1.44 24.58
C LEU A 34 5.60 -2.83 23.98
N SER A 35 5.61 -3.90 24.79
CA SER A 35 5.30 -5.25 24.34
C SER A 35 3.87 -5.37 23.85
N ILE A 36 2.89 -4.82 24.59
CA ILE A 36 1.47 -4.81 24.20
C ILE A 36 1.30 -4.16 22.84
N VAL A 37 1.87 -2.97 22.64
CA VAL A 37 1.72 -2.27 21.35
C VAL A 37 2.44 -3.02 20.22
N ALA A 38 3.62 -3.57 20.48
CA ALA A 38 4.34 -4.36 19.49
C ALA A 38 3.53 -5.60 19.07
N ASP A 39 2.90 -6.29 20.03
CA ASP A 39 2.03 -7.43 19.76
C ASP A 39 0.80 -7.04 18.94
N ASP A 40 0.14 -5.92 19.26
CA ASP A 40 -0.99 -5.43 18.47
C ASP A 40 -0.58 -5.04 17.04
N LYS A 41 0.57 -4.38 16.88
CA LYS A 41 1.09 -4.06 15.54
C LYS A 41 1.50 -5.31 14.77
N ARG A 42 2.00 -6.34 15.45
CA ARG A 42 2.36 -7.63 14.84
C ARG A 42 1.13 -8.38 14.35
N LYS A 43 0.01 -8.32 15.08
CA LYS A 43 -1.29 -8.86 14.62
C LYS A 43 -1.80 -8.14 13.37
N GLU A 44 -1.72 -6.80 13.33
CA GLU A 44 -2.06 -6.03 12.13
C GLU A 44 -1.18 -6.43 10.93
N LEU A 45 0.12 -6.57 11.15
CA LEU A 45 1.06 -6.98 10.10
C LEU A 45 0.81 -8.42 9.62
N GLN A 46 0.36 -9.33 10.49
CA GLN A 46 0.07 -10.70 10.12
C GLN A 46 -1.04 -10.81 9.06
N ILE A 47 -2.05 -9.93 9.10
CA ILE A 47 -3.09 -9.87 8.07
C ILE A 47 -2.46 -9.49 6.73
N PHE A 48 -1.64 -8.44 6.72
CA PHE A 48 -0.93 -8.02 5.50
C PHE A 48 0.00 -9.11 4.97
N ALA A 49 0.83 -9.71 5.82
CA ALA A 49 1.74 -10.79 5.45
C ALA A 49 0.98 -12.01 4.90
N GLY A 50 -0.20 -12.33 5.45
CA GLY A 50 -1.08 -13.37 4.93
C GLY A 50 -1.52 -13.09 3.49
N GLU A 51 -1.87 -11.84 3.17
CA GLU A 51 -2.19 -11.44 1.80
C GLU A 51 -0.98 -11.51 0.87
N VAL A 52 0.20 -11.12 1.35
CA VAL A 52 1.45 -11.27 0.58
C VAL A 52 1.74 -12.73 0.26
N VAL A 53 1.60 -13.65 1.22
CA VAL A 53 1.73 -15.10 0.99
C VAL A 53 0.70 -15.58 -0.04
N ARG A 54 -0.57 -15.17 0.10
CA ARG A 54 -1.65 -15.53 -0.82
C ARG A 54 -1.33 -15.07 -2.25
N PHE A 55 -0.90 -13.82 -2.45
CA PHE A 55 -0.49 -13.33 -3.76
C PHE A 55 0.78 -14.03 -4.29
N GLY A 56 1.76 -14.30 -3.42
CA GLY A 56 2.97 -15.02 -3.77
C GLY A 56 2.68 -16.39 -4.37
N SER A 57 1.76 -17.15 -3.79
CA SER A 57 1.32 -18.46 -4.31
C SER A 57 0.69 -18.42 -5.72
N GLN A 58 0.28 -17.25 -6.20
CA GLN A 58 -0.29 -17.05 -7.53
C GLN A 58 0.76 -16.60 -8.56
N CYS A 59 1.99 -16.31 -8.13
CA CYS A 59 3.08 -15.96 -9.04
C CYS A 59 3.47 -17.15 -9.91
N LYS A 60 4.00 -16.86 -11.10
CA LYS A 60 4.54 -17.89 -11.99
C LYS A 60 5.86 -18.45 -11.48
N ASP A 61 6.64 -17.60 -10.82
CA ASP A 61 7.93 -17.99 -10.25
C ASP A 61 7.74 -18.69 -8.89
N PRO A 62 8.20 -19.95 -8.74
CA PRO A 62 8.09 -20.71 -7.50
C PRO A 62 8.80 -20.09 -6.28
N GLN A 63 9.73 -19.14 -6.48
CA GLN A 63 10.41 -18.48 -5.36
C GLN A 63 9.43 -17.79 -4.40
N TRP A 64 8.28 -17.34 -4.91
CA TRP A 64 7.23 -16.64 -4.14
C TRP A 64 6.23 -17.57 -3.45
N HIS A 65 6.31 -18.89 -3.65
CA HIS A 65 5.27 -19.82 -3.19
C HIS A 65 5.40 -20.21 -1.71
N ASN A 66 6.59 -20.08 -1.13
CA ASN A 66 6.89 -20.53 0.25
C ASN A 66 7.20 -19.35 1.19
N LEU A 67 6.50 -18.23 0.99
CA LEU A 67 6.75 -16.99 1.74
C LEU A 67 6.37 -17.10 3.23
N ASP A 68 5.44 -17.99 3.57
CA ASP A 68 5.10 -18.34 4.95
C ASP A 68 6.35 -18.80 5.73
N ARG A 69 7.10 -19.75 5.16
CA ARG A 69 8.33 -20.26 5.76
C ARG A 69 9.45 -19.23 5.74
N PHE A 70 9.49 -18.39 4.70
CA PHE A 70 10.45 -17.30 4.58
C PHE A 70 10.28 -16.28 5.72
N PHE A 71 9.07 -15.80 5.95
CA PHE A 71 8.79 -14.83 7.02
C PHE A 71 9.09 -15.39 8.41
N GLU A 72 8.74 -16.66 8.69
CA GLU A 72 9.06 -17.32 9.95
C GLU A 72 10.57 -17.45 10.19
N LYS A 73 11.34 -17.76 9.14
CA LYS A 73 12.80 -17.79 9.23
C LYS A 73 13.37 -16.38 9.49
N TYR A 74 12.88 -15.39 8.76
CA TYR A 74 13.44 -14.03 8.80
C TYR A 74 13.19 -13.32 10.13
N ARG A 75 12.09 -13.65 10.83
CA ARG A 75 11.84 -13.19 12.22
C ARG A 75 13.01 -13.54 13.17
N ARG A 76 13.81 -14.55 12.86
CA ARG A 76 14.90 -15.05 13.72
C ARG A 76 16.28 -14.47 13.39
N GLU A 77 16.45 -13.77 12.27
CA GLU A 77 17.76 -13.31 11.78
C GLU A 77 17.86 -11.76 11.79
N PRO A 78 18.75 -11.15 12.60
CA PRO A 78 18.94 -9.70 12.60
C PRO A 78 19.76 -9.26 11.38
N THR A 79 19.25 -8.31 10.61
CA THR A 79 19.91 -7.74 9.42
C THR A 79 20.06 -6.21 9.53
N PRO A 80 21.07 -5.59 8.87
CA PRO A 80 21.40 -4.16 9.05
C PRO A 80 20.29 -3.20 8.58
N GLN A 81 20.24 -2.01 9.17
CA GLN A 81 18.99 -1.42 9.68
C GLN A 81 18.63 -0.01 9.14
N ARG A 82 19.46 0.64 8.30
CA ARG A 82 19.33 2.10 8.05
C ARG A 82 19.04 2.56 6.62
N GLN A 83 19.43 1.81 5.59
CA GLN A 83 19.10 2.14 4.19
C GLN A 83 17.68 1.70 3.79
N LEU A 84 17.08 0.79 4.57
CA LEU A 84 15.82 0.11 4.23
C LEU A 84 14.54 0.95 4.44
N ARG A 85 14.56 1.98 5.28
CA ARG A 85 13.34 2.74 5.61
C ARG A 85 12.90 3.66 4.48
N GLU A 86 13.81 4.51 4.00
CA GLU A 86 13.50 5.47 2.93
C GLU A 86 13.13 4.72 1.64
N GLU A 87 13.80 3.60 1.38
CA GLU A 87 13.50 2.70 0.27
C GLU A 87 12.12 2.05 0.43
N ALA A 88 11.79 1.51 1.61
CA ALA A 88 10.47 0.94 1.88
C ALA A 88 9.35 1.99 1.81
N GLU A 89 9.57 3.20 2.35
CA GLU A 89 8.63 4.32 2.27
C GLU A 89 8.40 4.73 0.80
N LEU A 90 9.46 4.82 -0.01
CA LEU A 90 9.37 5.07 -1.44
C LEU A 90 8.61 3.95 -2.17
N MET A 91 8.89 2.68 -1.86
CA MET A 91 8.18 1.54 -2.45
C MET A 91 6.69 1.55 -2.09
N MET A 92 6.34 1.88 -0.85
CA MET A 92 4.95 2.06 -0.43
C MET A 92 4.28 3.18 -1.24
N GLU A 93 4.92 4.33 -1.39
CA GLU A 93 4.38 5.46 -2.14
C GLU A 93 4.18 5.11 -3.63
N GLN A 94 5.15 4.40 -4.22
CA GLN A 94 5.04 3.88 -5.58
C GLN A 94 3.84 2.94 -5.72
N LEU A 95 3.69 1.96 -4.82
CA LEU A 95 2.56 1.03 -4.84
C LEU A 95 1.23 1.76 -4.65
N MET A 96 1.13 2.70 -3.72
CA MET A 96 -0.08 3.50 -3.50
C MET A 96 -0.45 4.31 -4.75
N THR A 97 0.54 4.87 -5.44
CA THR A 97 0.34 5.58 -6.71
C THR A 97 -0.17 4.64 -7.80
N LEU A 98 0.39 3.44 -7.90
CA LEU A 98 -0.10 2.42 -8.86
C LEU A 98 -1.55 2.01 -8.55
N VAL A 99 -1.90 1.81 -7.28
CA VAL A 99 -3.26 1.50 -6.83
C VAL A 99 -4.22 2.64 -7.19
N GLN A 100 -3.84 3.89 -6.94
CA GLN A 100 -4.63 5.07 -7.30
C GLN A 100 -4.92 5.12 -8.80
N TYR A 101 -3.89 4.96 -9.65
CA TYR A 101 -4.09 4.90 -11.09
C TYR A 101 -4.92 3.69 -11.54
N THR A 102 -4.91 2.60 -10.78
CA THR A 102 -5.74 1.41 -11.07
C THR A 102 -7.22 1.68 -10.75
N ALA A 103 -7.51 2.39 -9.67
CA ALA A 103 -8.87 2.83 -9.35
C ALA A 103 -9.40 3.82 -10.41
N GLU A 104 -8.58 4.79 -10.82
CA GLU A 104 -8.90 5.69 -11.93
C GLU A 104 -9.14 4.92 -13.22
N LEU A 105 -8.28 3.95 -13.55
CA LEU A 105 -8.45 3.11 -14.73
C LEU A 105 -9.80 2.36 -14.71
N TYR A 106 -10.22 1.84 -13.56
CA TYR A 106 -11.52 1.17 -13.42
C TYR A 106 -12.68 2.10 -13.76
N HIS A 107 -12.68 3.32 -13.23
CA HIS A 107 -13.70 4.32 -13.54
C HIS A 107 -13.68 4.73 -15.02
N GLU A 108 -12.50 4.97 -15.59
CA GLU A 108 -12.38 5.38 -16.99
C GLU A 108 -12.74 4.27 -17.99
N LEU A 109 -12.56 3.00 -17.62
CA LEU A 109 -13.04 1.85 -18.39
C LEU A 109 -14.57 1.79 -18.41
N HIS A 110 -15.22 2.05 -17.27
CA HIS A 110 -16.69 2.13 -17.22
C HIS A 110 -17.22 3.30 -18.06
N THR A 111 -16.57 4.46 -18.00
CA THR A 111 -16.90 5.61 -18.88
C THR A 111 -16.73 5.26 -20.35
N LEU A 112 -15.66 4.55 -20.71
CA LEU A 112 -15.42 4.10 -22.08
C LEU A 112 -16.53 3.17 -22.58
N ASP A 113 -16.93 2.18 -21.78
CA ASP A 113 -18.00 1.24 -22.13
C ASP A 113 -19.32 1.99 -22.44
N LYS A 114 -19.68 2.96 -21.60
CA LYS A 114 -20.86 3.80 -21.83
C LYS A 114 -20.79 4.58 -23.15
N ILE A 115 -19.66 5.24 -23.42
CA ILE A 115 -19.47 6.00 -24.67
C ILE A 115 -19.51 5.07 -25.89
N GLU A 116 -18.98 3.86 -25.78
CA GLU A 116 -19.04 2.85 -26.85
C GLU A 116 -20.48 2.41 -27.13
N GLN A 117 -21.28 2.19 -26.09
CA GLN A 117 -22.71 1.86 -26.22
C GLN A 117 -23.50 3.02 -26.87
N ASP A 118 -23.30 4.25 -26.40
CA ASP A 118 -23.96 5.44 -26.93
C ASP A 118 -23.60 5.66 -28.42
N TYR A 119 -22.33 5.44 -28.78
CA TYR A 119 -21.86 5.51 -30.17
C TYR A 119 -22.55 4.46 -31.05
N GLN A 120 -22.64 3.21 -30.59
CA GLN A 120 -23.30 2.12 -31.32
C GLN A 120 -24.80 2.39 -31.50
N HIS A 121 -25.49 2.82 -30.45
CA HIS A 121 -26.91 3.15 -30.50
C HIS A 121 -27.19 4.25 -31.53
N LYS A 122 -26.43 5.35 -31.47
CA LYS A 122 -26.59 6.48 -32.38
C LYS A 122 -26.21 6.14 -33.82
N HIS A 123 -25.23 5.26 -34.02
CA HIS A 123 -24.89 4.73 -35.34
C HIS A 123 -26.07 3.93 -35.94
N LEU A 124 -26.75 3.11 -35.14
CA LEU A 124 -27.91 2.32 -35.57
C LEU A 124 -29.15 3.19 -35.85
N GLU A 125 -29.43 4.20 -35.02
CA GLU A 125 -30.48 5.20 -35.27
C GLU A 125 -30.21 6.00 -36.55
N ASN A 126 -28.94 6.30 -36.81
CA ASN A 126 -28.52 7.01 -38.01
C ASN A 126 -28.76 6.21 -39.29
N GLY A 127 -28.78 4.87 -39.23
CA GLY A 127 -29.16 4.02 -40.36
C GLY A 127 -30.65 4.00 -40.70
N LYS A 128 -31.54 4.53 -39.83
CA LYS A 128 -33.01 4.38 -39.95
C LYS A 128 -33.79 5.66 -40.33
N SER A 129 -33.16 6.82 -40.46
CA SER A 129 -33.87 8.10 -40.72
C SER A 129 -33.17 9.01 -41.75
N ASN A 130 -33.88 9.96 -42.38
CA ASN A 130 -33.29 10.85 -43.39
C ASN A 130 -32.73 12.16 -42.80
N ALA A 131 -31.75 12.72 -43.50
CA ALA A 131 -30.71 13.66 -43.05
C ALA A 131 -31.17 15.12 -42.81
N SER A 132 -30.56 15.77 -41.80
CA SER A 132 -29.97 17.14 -41.93
C SER A 132 -29.20 17.55 -40.66
N GLN A 133 -29.67 17.21 -39.45
CA GLN A 133 -28.96 17.45 -38.17
C GLN A 133 -27.99 16.32 -37.74
N LYS A 134 -27.72 15.38 -38.66
CA LYS A 134 -27.44 13.98 -38.36
C LYS A 134 -25.96 13.59 -38.25
N GLY A 135 -25.07 14.37 -38.86
CA GLY A 135 -23.62 14.09 -38.91
C GLY A 135 -22.86 14.58 -37.67
N ASN A 136 -23.18 15.77 -37.16
CA ASN A 136 -22.40 16.42 -36.11
C ASN A 136 -22.44 15.63 -34.79
N GLY A 137 -23.59 15.05 -34.44
CA GLY A 137 -23.73 14.29 -33.21
C GLY A 137 -22.94 12.97 -33.18
N LEU A 138 -22.68 12.36 -34.34
CA LEU A 138 -21.90 11.12 -34.46
C LEU A 138 -20.39 11.43 -34.51
N THR A 139 -19.99 12.52 -35.18
CA THR A 139 -18.59 12.95 -35.22
C THR A 139 -18.10 13.42 -33.85
N ILE A 140 -18.94 14.09 -33.06
CA ILE A 140 -18.64 14.46 -31.66
C ILE A 140 -18.40 13.20 -30.82
N LEU A 141 -19.30 12.21 -30.85
CA LEU A 141 -19.11 10.96 -30.10
C LEU A 141 -17.88 10.18 -30.57
N ALA A 142 -17.57 10.18 -31.87
CA ALA A 142 -16.36 9.55 -32.39
C ALA A 142 -15.08 10.22 -31.83
N ALA A 143 -15.07 11.56 -31.74
CA ALA A 143 -13.97 12.31 -31.17
C ALA A 143 -13.82 12.04 -29.67
N GLU A 144 -14.94 12.01 -28.93
CA GLU A 144 -14.98 11.69 -27.51
C GLU A 144 -14.47 10.27 -27.24
N LEU A 145 -14.95 9.27 -27.99
CA LEU A 145 -14.48 7.89 -27.93
C LEU A 145 -12.97 7.77 -28.19
N LYS A 146 -12.44 8.50 -29.18
CA LYS A 146 -11.00 8.54 -29.46
C LYS A 146 -10.21 9.16 -28.30
N SER A 147 -10.71 10.23 -27.71
CA SER A 147 -10.12 10.87 -26.53
C SER A 147 -10.12 9.93 -25.34
N GLN A 148 -11.25 9.30 -25.03
CA GLN A 148 -11.40 8.37 -23.92
C GLN A 148 -10.47 7.16 -24.06
N LYS A 149 -10.36 6.59 -25.27
CA LYS A 149 -9.39 5.52 -25.55
C LYS A 149 -7.95 5.95 -25.33
N LYS A 150 -7.61 7.25 -25.47
CA LYS A 150 -6.27 7.77 -25.15
C LYS A 150 -6.05 7.83 -23.63
N ILE A 151 -7.05 8.28 -22.87
CA ILE A 151 -7.01 8.32 -21.40
C ILE A 151 -6.81 6.90 -20.84
N VAL A 152 -7.66 5.95 -21.23
CA VAL A 152 -7.56 4.54 -20.80
C VAL A 152 -6.21 3.93 -21.14
N ARG A 153 -5.68 4.18 -22.35
CA ARG A 153 -4.33 3.70 -22.73
C ARG A 153 -3.22 4.29 -21.87
N ASN A 154 -3.32 5.57 -21.50
CA ASN A 154 -2.34 6.20 -20.62
C ASN A 154 -2.41 5.62 -19.19
N LEU A 155 -3.62 5.45 -18.65
CA LEU A 155 -3.83 4.86 -17.33
C LEU A 155 -3.37 3.40 -17.26
N LYS A 156 -3.60 2.60 -18.30
CA LYS A 156 -3.06 1.22 -18.37
C LYS A 156 -1.54 1.19 -18.23
N LYS A 157 -0.82 2.15 -18.81
CA LYS A 157 0.66 2.24 -18.71
C LYS A 157 1.16 2.70 -17.34
N LYS A 158 0.35 3.42 -16.58
CA LYS A 158 0.73 3.99 -15.28
C LYS A 158 0.21 3.20 -14.08
N SER A 159 -0.75 2.31 -14.29
CA SER A 159 -1.40 1.50 -13.24
C SER A 159 -0.78 0.11 -13.10
N LEU A 160 -1.31 -0.67 -12.15
CA LEU A 160 -0.97 -2.08 -11.95
C LEU A 160 -1.25 -2.93 -13.20
N TRP A 161 -2.08 -2.46 -14.13
CA TRP A 161 -2.38 -3.18 -15.38
C TRP A 161 -1.13 -3.51 -16.21
N SER A 162 -0.11 -2.67 -16.13
CA SER A 162 1.16 -2.83 -16.87
C SER A 162 2.27 -3.52 -16.09
N ARG A 163 1.98 -3.99 -14.87
CA ARG A 163 2.95 -4.59 -13.95
C ARG A 163 2.76 -6.10 -13.90
N SER A 164 3.85 -6.85 -13.73
CA SER A 164 3.73 -8.27 -13.39
C SER A 164 3.41 -8.42 -11.91
N LEU A 165 2.81 -9.55 -11.54
CA LEU A 165 2.56 -9.85 -10.14
C LEU A 165 3.89 -9.96 -9.37
N GLU A 166 4.91 -10.54 -10.01
CA GLU A 166 6.25 -10.70 -9.45
C GLU A 166 6.93 -9.35 -9.13
N GLU A 167 6.78 -8.33 -10.00
CA GLU A 167 7.32 -6.98 -9.74
C GLU A 167 6.65 -6.33 -8.52
N VAL A 168 5.35 -6.55 -8.36
CA VAL A 168 4.60 -6.04 -7.20
C VAL A 168 4.97 -6.83 -5.95
N MET A 169 5.16 -8.14 -6.05
CA MET A 169 5.48 -9.02 -4.95
C MET A 169 6.82 -8.71 -4.30
N ASP A 170 7.85 -8.41 -5.10
CA ASP A 170 9.16 -7.99 -4.62
C ASP A 170 9.05 -6.83 -3.62
N LYS A 171 8.33 -5.77 -4.02
CA LYS A 171 8.07 -4.60 -3.18
C LYS A 171 7.25 -4.94 -1.92
N LEU A 172 6.24 -5.80 -2.06
CA LEU A 172 5.37 -6.17 -0.93
C LEU A 172 6.13 -6.97 0.14
N VAL A 173 7.03 -7.87 -0.27
CA VAL A 173 7.87 -8.64 0.65
C VAL A 173 8.84 -7.72 1.39
N ASP A 174 9.52 -6.81 0.68
CA ASP A 174 10.42 -5.85 1.31
C ASP A 174 9.70 -4.95 2.32
N ILE A 175 8.49 -4.50 1.98
CA ILE A 175 7.63 -3.74 2.88
C ILE A 175 7.25 -4.57 4.12
N ALA A 176 6.85 -5.83 3.95
CA ALA A 176 6.51 -6.71 5.08
C ALA A 176 7.71 -6.91 6.03
N LEU A 177 8.89 -7.15 5.47
CA LEU A 177 10.13 -7.29 6.23
C LEU A 177 10.49 -6.01 6.98
N PHE A 178 10.39 -4.86 6.30
CA PHE A 178 10.63 -3.56 6.90
C PHE A 178 9.68 -3.29 8.07
N LEU A 179 8.38 -3.51 7.89
CA LEU A 179 7.37 -3.29 8.94
C LEU A 179 7.61 -4.20 10.14
N ASN A 180 7.97 -5.47 9.92
CA ASN A 180 8.28 -6.39 11.02
C ASN A 180 9.47 -5.87 11.86
N ARG A 181 10.52 -5.38 11.20
CA ARG A 181 11.68 -4.80 11.90
C ARG A 181 11.33 -3.53 12.65
N GLU A 182 10.49 -2.65 12.11
CA GLU A 182 10.08 -1.44 12.82
C GLU A 182 9.29 -1.75 14.09
N ILE A 183 8.51 -2.84 14.08
CA ILE A 183 7.83 -3.35 15.29
C ILE A 183 8.85 -3.87 16.31
N ASP A 184 9.86 -4.63 15.88
CA ASP A 184 10.89 -5.15 16.79
C ASP A 184 11.80 -4.03 17.35
N ASN A 185 12.09 -2.99 16.56
CA ASN A 185 12.83 -1.80 17.02
C ASN A 185 12.05 -1.00 18.07
N MET A 186 10.73 -0.98 17.96
CA MET A 186 9.87 -0.29 18.91
C MET A 186 10.00 -0.90 20.31
N SER A 187 10.02 -2.24 20.41
CA SER A 187 10.15 -2.99 21.66
C SER A 187 11.58 -3.05 22.19
N GLY A 188 12.60 -3.16 21.32
CA GLY A 188 14.01 -3.32 21.72
C GLY A 188 14.70 -2.06 22.26
N SER A 189 14.07 -0.88 22.21
CA SER A 189 14.71 0.42 22.51
C SER A 189 14.62 0.86 23.98
N ALA A 190 13.98 0.11 24.87
CA ALA A 190 13.88 0.51 26.27
C ALA A 190 15.23 0.51 27.03
N GLY A 191 16.22 -0.26 26.57
CA GLY A 191 17.49 -0.42 27.26
C GLY A 191 18.56 0.66 27.07
N MET A 192 18.44 1.57 26.09
CA MET A 192 19.54 2.52 25.77
C MET A 192 19.21 4.01 25.90
N SER A 193 17.93 4.39 26.04
CA SER A 193 17.59 5.82 26.14
C SER A 193 17.67 6.39 27.57
N TRP A 194 17.67 5.54 28.60
CA TRP A 194 17.76 5.99 29.99
C TRP A 194 19.20 6.17 30.49
N VAL A 195 20.18 5.52 29.88
CA VAL A 195 21.59 5.59 30.31
C VAL A 195 22.27 6.85 29.76
N ILE A 196 21.90 7.32 28.57
CA ILE A 196 22.56 8.48 27.95
C ILE A 196 22.06 9.81 28.54
N LEU A 197 20.82 9.89 29.02
CA LEU A 197 20.29 11.12 29.63
C LEU A 197 20.71 11.32 31.10
N LYS A 198 21.24 10.30 31.78
CA LYS A 198 21.82 10.45 33.14
C LYS A 198 23.29 10.88 33.15
N SER A 199 24.00 10.84 32.01
CA SER A 199 25.41 11.29 31.94
C SER A 199 25.61 12.74 31.52
N CYS A 200 24.55 13.50 31.23
CA CYS A 200 24.65 14.94 30.94
C CYS A 200 24.14 15.85 32.08
N TYR A 201 23.86 15.29 33.25
CA TYR A 201 23.57 16.05 34.47
C TYR A 201 24.41 15.51 35.62
N PHE A 202 25.73 15.64 35.51
CA PHE A 202 26.66 15.86 36.62
C PHE A 202 27.94 16.49 36.07
#